data_AF-A0A2R6BXB3-F1
#
_entry.id   AF-A0A2R6BXB3-F1
#
_cell.length_a   1.000
_cell.length_b   1.000
_cell.length_c   1.000
_cell.angle_alpha   90.00
_cell.angle_beta   90.00
_cell.angle_gamma   90.00
#
_symmetry.space_group_name_H-M   'P 1'
#
loop_
_entity.id
_entity.type
_entity.pdbx_description
1 polymer ?
#
loop_
_entity_poly.entity_id
_entity_poly.type
_entity_poly.pdbx_seq_one_letter_code
_entity_poly.pdbx_strand_id
1 'polypeptide(L)'
;MISCVLYFLLIFVPFNKRQNESNGQTKRIAYMYLIINTIVFTSLVFVFVFNKINITIGSFFFVTANVIAMYIYMITNFTVFGKRIIETIFYGFLLIISYLPLFISVSMSIWKSALLYFCALLIFIINVFFLKKIKLNGLTALDAISKFAKSWMDQESVAFDELLDKVGKRHVAKISVYHITNENDDSICTFIIPYIHPGPLRQIGSGELPSILYSALYDLNPFVVHGASNHSFNLTSRRESIRIVNLIRDCVKNKEDRGKELEKLSFSCGENGKIQISKYRFGENFLFFVSKVNSTEDLPNRVVCAVDERTDIVDRHNGICDENEAIYTES
;
A
#
# COMPACT_ATOMS: atom_id res chain seq x y z
N MET A 1 24.30 -6.97 -29.30
CA MET A 1 23.62 -8.26 -29.62
C MET A 1 24.21 -9.44 -28.84
N ILE A 2 25.52 -9.71 -28.92
CA ILE A 2 26.13 -10.88 -28.26
C ILE A 2 25.99 -10.86 -26.72
N SER A 3 26.15 -9.70 -26.08
CA SER A 3 25.93 -9.56 -24.62
C SER A 3 24.49 -9.91 -24.21
N CYS A 4 23.48 -9.46 -24.96
CA CYS A 4 22.07 -9.76 -24.68
C CYS A 4 21.75 -11.26 -24.83
N VAL A 5 22.39 -11.96 -25.77
CA VAL A 5 22.16 -13.39 -26.03
C VAL A 5 22.85 -14.28 -24.99
N LEU A 6 24.10 -13.98 -24.61
CA LEU A 6 24.78 -14.65 -23.49
C LEU A 6 24.07 -14.39 -22.15
N TYR A 7 23.54 -13.18 -21.96
CA TYR A 7 22.75 -12.80 -20.80
C TYR A 7 21.41 -13.55 -20.73
N PHE A 8 20.72 -13.68 -21.88
CA PHE A 8 19.49 -14.47 -21.98
C PHE A 8 19.73 -15.96 -21.65
N LEU A 9 20.84 -16.53 -22.14
CA LEU A 9 21.18 -17.94 -21.94
C LEU A 9 21.66 -18.28 -20.51
N LEU A 10 22.49 -17.43 -19.90
CA LEU A 10 23.02 -17.66 -18.54
C LEU A 10 21.94 -17.55 -17.46
N ILE A 11 20.90 -16.76 -17.72
CA ILE A 11 19.78 -16.57 -16.79
C ILE A 11 18.71 -17.62 -17.00
N PHE A 12 18.28 -17.92 -18.23
CA PHE A 12 17.15 -18.85 -18.47
C PHE A 12 17.48 -20.34 -18.24
N VAL A 13 18.73 -20.77 -18.40
CA VAL A 13 19.11 -22.19 -18.28
C VAL A 13 18.90 -22.76 -16.87
N PRO A 14 19.21 -22.04 -15.77
CA PRO A 14 18.83 -22.47 -14.42
C PRO A 14 17.32 -22.48 -14.13
N PHE A 15 16.49 -21.72 -14.86
CA PHE A 15 15.04 -21.60 -14.59
C PHE A 15 14.21 -22.79 -15.04
N ASN A 16 14.70 -23.60 -16.00
CA ASN A 16 13.92 -24.68 -16.59
C ASN A 16 13.69 -25.90 -15.66
N LYS A 17 14.14 -25.85 -14.40
CA LYS A 17 14.09 -26.99 -13.46
C LYS A 17 13.01 -26.94 -12.37
N ARG A 18 12.19 -25.88 -12.27
CA ARG A 18 11.12 -25.80 -11.24
C ARG A 18 9.85 -25.18 -11.82
N GLN A 19 8.94 -26.02 -12.30
CA GLN A 19 7.84 -25.62 -13.18
C GLN A 19 6.44 -25.54 -12.52
N ASN A 20 6.30 -25.73 -11.20
CA ASN A 20 4.96 -25.79 -10.58
C ASN A 20 4.47 -24.49 -9.91
N GLU A 21 5.28 -23.42 -9.84
CA GLU A 21 4.85 -22.07 -9.41
C GLU A 21 5.34 -20.97 -10.40
N SER A 22 5.85 -21.38 -11.57
CA SER A 22 6.95 -20.66 -12.23
C SER A 22 6.56 -19.55 -13.20
N ASN A 23 5.34 -19.52 -13.72
CA ASN A 23 4.99 -18.57 -14.78
C ASN A 23 4.88 -17.11 -14.28
N GLY A 24 4.40 -16.89 -13.04
CA GLY A 24 4.30 -15.55 -12.46
C GLY A 24 5.67 -14.99 -12.03
N GLN A 25 6.44 -15.80 -11.30
CA GLN A 25 7.77 -15.42 -10.82
C GLN A 25 8.74 -15.13 -11.99
N THR A 26 8.73 -15.95 -13.04
CA THR A 26 9.61 -15.75 -14.21
C THR A 26 9.27 -14.45 -14.96
N LYS A 27 7.98 -14.14 -15.13
CA LYS A 27 7.54 -12.86 -15.72
C LYS A 27 8.00 -11.67 -14.87
N ARG A 28 7.82 -11.72 -13.54
CA ARG A 28 8.24 -10.65 -12.60
C ARG A 28 9.74 -10.39 -12.65
N ILE A 29 10.52 -11.47 -12.66
CA ILE A 29 11.98 -11.42 -12.82
C ILE A 29 12.33 -10.74 -14.14
N ALA A 30 11.73 -11.17 -15.25
CA ALA A 30 11.98 -10.57 -16.57
C ALA A 30 11.63 -9.08 -16.62
N TYR A 31 10.51 -8.65 -16.02
CA TYR A 31 10.13 -7.23 -15.96
C TYR A 31 11.09 -6.39 -15.09
N MET A 32 11.51 -6.89 -13.92
CA MET A 32 12.48 -6.18 -13.10
C MET A 32 13.85 -6.11 -13.78
N TYR A 33 14.26 -7.17 -14.48
CA TYR A 33 15.45 -7.14 -15.31
C TYR A 33 15.33 -6.13 -16.45
N LEU A 34 14.16 -6.00 -17.08
CA LEU A 34 13.92 -4.96 -18.09
C LEU A 34 14.11 -3.57 -17.48
N ILE A 35 13.49 -3.28 -16.32
CA ILE A 35 13.61 -1.99 -15.63
C ILE A 35 15.06 -1.69 -15.27
N ILE A 36 15.78 -2.66 -14.69
CA ILE A 36 17.19 -2.50 -14.32
C ILE A 36 18.03 -2.23 -15.58
N ASN A 37 17.81 -2.98 -16.66
CA ASN A 37 18.47 -2.73 -17.93
C ASN A 37 18.16 -1.35 -18.50
N THR A 38 16.92 -0.88 -18.40
CA THR A 38 16.52 0.47 -18.81
C THR A 38 17.24 1.53 -17.98
N ILE A 39 17.35 1.37 -16.66
CA ILE A 39 18.05 2.30 -15.78
C ILE A 39 19.54 2.35 -16.13
N VAL A 40 20.19 1.19 -16.24
CA VAL A 40 21.62 1.12 -16.56
C VAL A 40 21.88 1.65 -17.98
N PHE A 41 21.07 1.28 -18.97
CA PHE A 41 21.19 1.77 -20.34
C PHE A 41 20.99 3.29 -20.42
N THR A 42 19.93 3.82 -19.80
CA THR A 42 19.70 5.27 -19.72
C THR A 42 20.88 5.96 -19.06
N SER A 43 21.43 5.39 -17.97
CA SER A 43 22.61 5.96 -17.32
C SER A 43 23.83 6.00 -18.24
N LEU A 44 24.05 4.98 -19.07
CA LEU A 44 25.15 4.94 -20.03
C LEU A 44 24.99 6.00 -21.12
N VAL A 45 23.76 6.21 -21.61
CA VAL A 45 23.44 7.30 -22.54
C VAL A 45 23.73 8.66 -21.91
N PHE A 46 23.31 8.87 -20.67
CA PHE A 46 23.64 10.10 -19.92
C PHE A 46 25.14 10.28 -19.78
N VAL A 47 25.88 9.24 -19.40
CA VAL A 47 27.34 9.30 -19.29
C VAL A 47 27.97 9.65 -20.64
N PHE A 48 27.51 9.06 -21.75
CA PHE A 48 28.01 9.36 -23.09
C PHE A 48 27.79 10.82 -23.50
N VAL A 49 26.62 11.38 -23.21
CA VAL A 49 26.29 12.77 -23.53
C VAL A 49 27.05 13.74 -22.63
N PHE A 50 26.98 13.55 -21.30
CA PHE A 50 27.50 14.50 -20.34
C PHE A 50 29.02 14.41 -20.15
N ASN A 51 29.66 13.26 -20.41
CA ASN A 51 31.12 13.18 -20.37
C ASN A 51 31.81 14.11 -21.38
N LYS A 52 31.13 14.44 -22.49
CA LYS A 52 31.64 15.42 -23.47
C LYS A 52 31.66 16.85 -22.91
N ILE A 53 30.83 17.13 -21.92
CA ILE A 53 30.69 18.45 -21.29
C ILE A 53 31.52 18.50 -20.02
N ASN A 54 31.31 17.55 -19.11
CA ASN A 54 32.04 17.41 -17.85
C ASN A 54 32.04 15.96 -17.39
N ILE A 55 33.23 15.36 -17.32
CA ILE A 55 33.41 13.95 -16.97
C ILE A 55 32.99 13.62 -15.53
N THR A 56 33.00 14.60 -14.63
CA THR A 56 32.58 14.42 -13.22
C THR A 56 31.06 14.24 -13.13
N ILE A 57 30.30 14.99 -13.94
CA ILE A 57 28.83 14.88 -13.99
C ILE A 57 28.43 13.50 -14.48
N GLY A 58 29.01 13.03 -15.58
CA GLY A 58 28.76 11.67 -16.07
C GLY A 58 29.13 10.59 -15.03
N SER A 59 30.27 10.75 -14.35
CA SER A 59 30.70 9.83 -13.29
C SER A 59 29.70 9.78 -12.11
N PHE A 60 29.11 10.91 -11.72
CA PHE A 60 28.10 10.97 -10.65
C PHE A 60 26.81 10.24 -11.01
N PHE A 61 26.28 10.47 -12.22
CA PHE A 61 25.08 9.77 -12.71
C PHE A 61 25.33 8.26 -12.82
N PHE A 62 26.52 7.88 -13.28
CA PHE A 62 26.92 6.49 -13.37
C PHE A 62 26.86 5.79 -12.01
N VAL A 63 27.50 6.35 -10.99
CA VAL A 63 27.51 5.78 -9.63
C VAL A 63 26.09 5.70 -9.09
N THR A 64 25.32 6.80 -9.17
CA THR A 64 23.95 6.88 -8.65
C THR A 64 23.02 5.84 -9.29
N ALA A 65 23.04 5.72 -10.62
CA ALA A 65 22.20 4.77 -11.34
C ALA A 65 22.56 3.31 -11.01
N ASN A 66 23.85 2.99 -10.84
CA ASN A 66 24.28 1.65 -10.45
C ASN A 66 23.87 1.31 -9.01
N VAL A 67 23.94 2.27 -8.08
CA VAL A 67 23.43 2.08 -6.71
C VAL A 67 21.93 1.78 -6.74
N ILE A 68 21.14 2.55 -7.48
CA ILE A 68 19.69 2.32 -7.64
C ILE A 68 19.43 0.95 -8.27
N ALA A 69 20.17 0.59 -9.33
CA ALA A 69 20.05 -0.70 -9.98
C ALA A 69 20.34 -1.87 -9.01
N MET A 70 21.38 -1.77 -8.18
CA MET A 70 21.70 -2.76 -7.14
C MET A 70 20.58 -2.89 -6.10
N TYR A 71 19.91 -1.80 -5.73
CA TYR A 71 18.76 -1.86 -4.82
C TYR A 71 17.57 -2.60 -5.40
N ILE A 72 17.17 -2.23 -6.62
CA ILE A 72 16.08 -2.90 -7.31
C ILE A 72 16.43 -4.38 -7.52
N TYR A 73 17.69 -4.66 -7.85
CA TYR A 73 18.22 -6.03 -7.97
C TYR A 73 18.07 -6.80 -6.66
N MET A 74 18.54 -6.25 -5.54
CA MET A 74 18.46 -6.88 -4.22
C MET A 74 17.01 -7.15 -3.80
N ILE A 75 16.13 -6.14 -3.93
CA ILE A 75 14.72 -6.27 -3.58
C ILE A 75 14.07 -7.38 -4.40
N THR A 76 14.32 -7.42 -5.71
CA THR A 76 13.80 -8.46 -6.62
C THR A 76 14.28 -9.85 -6.22
N ASN A 77 15.55 -10.01 -5.83
CA ASN A 77 16.03 -11.31 -5.37
C ASN A 77 15.41 -11.71 -4.03
N PHE A 78 15.20 -10.75 -3.12
CA PHE A 78 14.56 -11.02 -1.85
C PHE A 78 13.10 -11.44 -1.99
N THR A 79 12.37 -10.90 -2.97
CA THR A 79 10.98 -11.29 -3.20
C THR A 79 10.86 -12.68 -3.83
N VAL A 80 11.78 -13.06 -4.71
CA VAL A 80 11.76 -14.32 -5.46
C VAL A 80 12.43 -15.46 -4.70
N PHE A 81 13.64 -15.23 -4.20
CA PHE A 81 14.50 -16.27 -3.62
C PHE A 81 14.57 -16.19 -2.08
N GLY A 82 13.93 -15.19 -1.47
CA GLY A 82 14.07 -14.90 -0.04
C GLY A 82 15.43 -14.24 0.29
N LYS A 83 15.82 -14.24 1.57
CA LYS A 83 17.05 -13.59 2.06
C LYS A 83 18.35 -14.35 1.70
N ARG A 84 18.42 -14.87 0.48
CA ARG A 84 19.52 -15.62 -0.10
C ARG A 84 20.58 -14.68 -0.66
N ILE A 85 21.35 -14.13 0.26
CA ILE A 85 22.26 -13.01 -0.04
C ILE A 85 23.39 -13.41 -1.00
N ILE A 86 23.81 -14.68 -0.99
CA ILE A 86 24.88 -15.19 -1.86
C ILE A 86 24.42 -15.18 -3.32
N GLU A 87 23.22 -15.69 -3.59
CA GLU A 87 22.61 -15.66 -4.92
C GLU A 87 22.42 -14.22 -5.41
N THR A 88 21.94 -13.31 -4.53
CA THR A 88 21.84 -11.89 -4.86
C THR A 88 23.18 -11.28 -5.27
N ILE A 89 24.25 -11.58 -4.53
CA ILE A 89 25.60 -11.09 -4.85
C ILE A 89 26.09 -11.69 -6.17
N PHE A 90 25.92 -13.00 -6.36
CA PHE A 90 26.35 -13.73 -7.55
C PHE A 90 25.70 -13.18 -8.83
N TYR A 91 24.39 -13.01 -8.83
CA TYR A 91 23.71 -12.46 -9.99
C TYR A 91 23.96 -10.95 -10.17
N GLY A 92 24.17 -10.20 -9.08
CA GLY A 92 24.66 -8.82 -9.14
C GLY A 92 26.02 -8.74 -9.84
N PHE A 93 26.91 -9.71 -9.61
CA PHE A 93 28.19 -9.81 -10.30
C PHE A 93 28.02 -10.17 -11.79
N LEU A 94 27.10 -11.09 -12.14
CA LEU A 94 26.78 -11.38 -13.54
C LEU A 94 26.24 -10.15 -14.28
N LEU A 95 25.49 -9.29 -13.59
CA LEU A 95 25.00 -8.03 -14.14
C LEU A 95 26.18 -7.09 -14.51
N ILE A 96 27.25 -7.03 -13.71
CA ILE A 96 28.49 -6.29 -14.03
C ILE A 96 29.10 -6.77 -15.35
N ILE A 97 29.25 -8.09 -15.48
CA ILE A 97 29.85 -8.73 -16.66
C ILE A 97 29.05 -8.38 -17.92
N SER A 98 27.73 -8.31 -17.82
CA SER A 98 26.86 -7.97 -18.96
C SER A 98 27.08 -6.56 -19.52
N TYR A 99 27.51 -5.61 -18.67
CA TYR A 99 27.72 -4.21 -19.05
C TYR A 99 29.18 -3.85 -19.40
N LEU A 100 30.14 -4.74 -19.11
CA LEU A 100 31.55 -4.57 -19.46
C LEU A 100 31.79 -4.12 -20.93
N PRO A 101 31.12 -4.69 -21.94
CA PRO A 101 31.28 -4.27 -23.34
C PRO A 101 30.75 -2.87 -23.64
N LEU A 102 29.73 -2.42 -22.90
CA LEU A 102 29.13 -1.10 -23.12
C LEU A 102 30.04 0.03 -22.61
N PHE A 103 30.94 -0.24 -21.66
CA PHE A 103 31.90 0.77 -21.17
C PHE A 103 32.92 1.20 -22.22
N ILE A 104 33.28 0.31 -23.14
CA ILE A 104 34.16 0.62 -24.27
C ILE A 104 33.51 1.68 -25.18
N SER A 105 32.18 1.65 -25.30
CA SER A 105 31.43 2.55 -26.21
C SER A 105 31.26 3.98 -25.69
N VAL A 106 31.56 4.24 -24.41
CA VAL A 106 31.33 5.52 -23.73
C VAL A 106 32.62 6.34 -23.55
N SER A 107 33.70 5.95 -24.24
CA SER A 107 35.03 6.58 -24.17
C SER A 107 35.59 6.71 -22.74
N MET A 108 35.13 5.88 -21.80
CA MET A 108 35.71 5.79 -20.45
C MET A 108 36.71 4.64 -20.38
N SER A 109 37.87 4.90 -19.79
CA SER A 109 38.84 3.84 -19.50
C SER A 109 38.22 2.76 -18.62
N ILE A 110 38.48 1.49 -18.94
CA ILE A 110 37.95 0.34 -18.22
C ILE A 110 38.31 0.38 -16.72
N TRP A 111 39.50 0.90 -16.39
CA TRP A 111 39.95 1.08 -15.01
C TRP A 111 39.13 2.12 -14.24
N LYS A 112 38.76 3.22 -14.91
CA LYS A 112 37.91 4.26 -14.30
C LYS A 112 36.51 3.73 -14.07
N SER A 113 35.95 3.01 -15.03
CA SER A 113 34.63 2.36 -14.89
C SER A 113 34.62 1.33 -13.76
N ALA A 114 35.67 0.51 -13.66
CA ALA A 114 35.84 -0.45 -12.57
C ALA A 114 35.91 0.24 -11.20
N LEU A 115 36.68 1.33 -11.08
CA LEU A 115 36.77 2.12 -9.85
C LEU A 115 35.42 2.73 -9.47
N LEU A 116 34.70 3.36 -10.40
CA LEU A 116 33.39 3.96 -10.13
C LEU A 116 32.35 2.91 -9.71
N TYR A 117 32.38 1.74 -10.34
CA TYR A 117 31.51 0.63 -9.94
C TYR A 117 31.86 0.11 -8.54
N PHE A 118 33.14 -0.02 -8.21
CA PHE A 118 33.59 -0.39 -6.87
C PHE A 118 33.10 0.64 -5.83
N CYS A 119 33.17 1.93 -6.13
CA CYS A 119 32.58 2.97 -5.29
C CYS A 119 31.07 2.80 -5.12
N ALA A 120 30.33 2.53 -6.21
CA ALA A 120 28.90 2.26 -6.16
C ALA A 120 28.58 1.05 -5.26
N LEU A 121 29.35 -0.03 -5.37
CA LEU A 121 29.21 -1.24 -4.54
C LEU A 121 29.46 -0.93 -3.06
N LEU A 122 30.52 -0.18 -2.73
CA LEU A 122 30.78 0.23 -1.34
C LEU A 122 29.64 1.08 -0.79
N ILE A 123 29.17 2.08 -1.54
CA ILE A 123 28.02 2.91 -1.16
C ILE A 123 26.79 2.02 -0.91
N PHE A 124 26.49 1.10 -1.82
CA PHE A 124 25.38 0.17 -1.68
C PHE A 124 25.51 -0.68 -0.40
N ILE A 125 26.66 -1.32 -0.15
CA ILE A 125 26.91 -2.13 1.05
C ILE A 125 26.71 -1.31 2.33
N ILE A 126 27.28 -0.11 2.38
CA ILE A 126 27.15 0.81 3.53
C ILE A 126 25.68 1.14 3.78
N ASN A 127 24.94 1.53 2.74
CA ASN A 127 23.53 1.89 2.91
C ASN A 127 22.67 0.66 3.29
N VAL A 128 22.91 -0.53 2.74
CA VAL A 128 22.22 -1.76 3.14
C VAL A 128 22.47 -2.06 4.63
N PHE A 129 23.70 -1.87 5.10
CA PHE A 129 24.03 -2.01 6.51
C PHE A 129 23.27 -1.00 7.39
N PHE A 130 23.13 0.26 6.95
CA PHE A 130 22.30 1.26 7.63
C PHE A 130 20.81 0.90 7.62
N LEU A 131 20.25 0.50 6.48
CA LEU A 131 18.85 0.09 6.37
C LEU A 131 18.51 -1.09 7.28
N LYS A 132 19.46 -2.03 7.47
CA LYS A 132 19.29 -3.15 8.40
C LYS A 132 19.23 -2.71 9.87
N LYS A 133 19.86 -1.57 10.20
CA LYS A 133 19.81 -0.99 11.56
C LYS A 133 18.52 -0.23 11.83
N ILE A 134 17.87 0.31 10.80
CA ILE A 134 16.58 0.99 10.93
C ILE A 134 15.53 -0.07 11.28
N LYS A 135 14.96 0.06 12.48
CA LYS A 135 13.90 -0.81 12.98
C LYS A 135 12.71 0.02 13.43
N LEU A 136 11.51 -0.42 13.05
CA LEU A 136 10.24 0.13 13.50
C LEU A 136 9.45 -1.00 14.17
N ASN A 137 9.22 -0.90 15.49
CA ASN A 137 8.50 -1.92 16.27
C ASN A 137 8.98 -3.36 16.05
N GLY A 138 10.29 -3.56 15.85
CA GLY A 138 10.89 -4.88 15.63
C GLY A 138 10.99 -5.31 14.15
N LEU A 139 10.39 -4.57 13.22
CA LEU A 139 10.56 -4.78 11.78
C LEU A 139 11.74 -4.00 11.24
N THR A 140 12.59 -4.65 10.44
CA THR A 140 13.67 -3.93 9.74
C THR A 140 13.12 -3.20 8.51
N ALA A 141 13.72 -2.07 8.13
CA ALA A 141 13.34 -1.37 6.90
C ALA A 141 13.44 -2.27 5.65
N LEU A 142 14.44 -3.16 5.61
CA LEU A 142 14.60 -4.14 4.54
C LEU A 142 13.45 -5.15 4.49
N ASP A 143 12.93 -5.58 5.63
CA ASP A 143 11.75 -6.46 5.68
C ASP A 143 10.52 -5.75 5.14
N ALA A 144 10.28 -4.50 5.56
CA ALA A 144 9.17 -3.71 5.09
C ALA A 144 9.23 -3.47 3.58
N ILE A 145 10.37 -3.01 3.05
CA ILE A 145 10.55 -2.74 1.61
C ILE A 145 10.41 -4.02 0.79
N SER A 146 11.02 -5.13 1.22
CA SER A 146 10.97 -6.39 0.47
C SER A 146 9.58 -7.01 0.45
N LYS A 147 8.88 -7.02 1.58
CA LYS A 147 7.50 -7.52 1.65
C LYS A 147 6.52 -6.61 0.91
N PHE A 148 6.72 -5.29 0.96
CA PHE A 148 5.91 -4.33 0.19
C PHE A 148 6.10 -4.56 -1.31
N ALA A 149 7.35 -4.63 -1.76
CA ALA A 149 7.66 -4.90 -3.17
C ALA A 149 7.08 -6.24 -3.61
N LYS A 150 7.14 -7.28 -2.75
CA LYS A 150 6.53 -8.58 -3.04
C LYS A 150 5.02 -8.44 -3.21
N SER A 151 4.32 -7.80 -2.28
CA SER A 151 2.89 -7.59 -2.37
C SER A 151 2.47 -6.78 -3.60
N TRP A 152 3.25 -5.76 -3.95
CA TRP A 152 3.03 -4.96 -5.16
C TRP A 152 3.19 -5.79 -6.44
N MET A 153 4.25 -6.60 -6.53
CA MET A 153 4.52 -7.46 -7.69
C MET A 153 3.54 -8.63 -7.80
N ASP A 154 3.08 -9.11 -6.65
CA ASP A 154 2.16 -10.23 -6.59
C ASP A 154 0.71 -9.79 -6.87
N GLN A 155 0.44 -8.48 -6.81
CA GLN A 155 -0.91 -7.92 -6.76
C GLN A 155 -1.75 -8.61 -5.68
N GLU A 156 -1.10 -8.90 -4.56
CA GLU A 156 -1.66 -9.59 -3.39
C GLU A 156 -1.04 -9.01 -2.11
N SER A 157 -1.84 -8.84 -1.06
CA SER A 157 -1.38 -8.21 0.18
C SER A 157 -0.70 -9.17 1.17
N VAL A 158 -0.82 -10.49 0.98
CA VAL A 158 -0.48 -11.52 1.98
C VAL A 158 0.91 -11.31 2.61
N ALA A 159 1.92 -11.06 1.76
CA ALA A 159 3.30 -10.95 2.21
C ALA A 159 3.52 -9.76 3.17
N PHE A 160 2.87 -8.63 2.91
CA PHE A 160 2.94 -7.42 3.72
C PHE A 160 1.98 -7.44 4.91
N ASP A 161 0.80 -8.04 4.74
CA ASP A 161 -0.17 -8.26 5.82
C ASP A 161 0.45 -9.10 6.95
N GLU A 162 1.16 -10.19 6.63
CA GLU A 162 1.92 -10.98 7.61
C GLU A 162 2.96 -10.17 8.40
N LEU A 163 3.50 -9.12 7.77
CA LEU A 163 4.47 -8.23 8.39
C LEU A 163 3.76 -7.24 9.31
N LEU A 164 2.60 -6.70 8.90
CA LEU A 164 1.77 -5.85 9.73
C LEU A 164 1.21 -6.61 10.94
N ASP A 165 0.79 -7.87 10.77
CA ASP A 165 0.29 -8.72 11.86
C ASP A 165 1.31 -8.91 13.00
N LYS A 166 2.62 -8.89 12.69
CA LYS A 166 3.69 -9.01 13.71
C LYS A 166 3.81 -7.78 14.60
N VAL A 167 3.46 -6.61 14.10
CA VAL A 167 3.54 -5.33 14.84
C VAL A 167 2.18 -4.83 15.30
N GLY A 168 1.11 -5.40 14.73
CA GLY A 168 -0.27 -5.13 15.10
C GLY A 168 -0.57 -5.54 16.53
N LYS A 169 -1.63 -4.95 17.05
CA LYS A 169 -2.20 -5.29 18.35
C LYS A 169 -3.63 -5.74 18.17
N ARG A 170 -4.07 -6.71 18.96
CA ARG A 170 -5.49 -7.07 19.03
C ARG A 170 -6.25 -5.90 19.62
N HIS A 171 -7.33 -5.50 18.93
CA HIS A 171 -8.21 -4.43 19.34
C HIS A 171 -9.66 -4.83 19.02
N VAL A 172 -10.62 -4.34 19.80
CA VAL A 172 -12.05 -4.51 19.53
C VAL A 172 -12.50 -3.31 18.69
N ALA A 173 -12.87 -3.54 17.44
CA ALA A 173 -13.40 -2.51 16.56
C ALA A 173 -14.94 -2.56 16.58
N LYS A 174 -15.57 -1.38 16.67
CA LYS A 174 -17.03 -1.24 16.52
C LYS A 174 -17.39 -1.23 15.04
N ILE A 175 -18.50 -1.89 14.70
CA ILE A 175 -19.16 -1.75 13.41
C ILE A 175 -20.64 -1.63 13.70
N SER A 176 -21.26 -0.55 13.26
CA SER A 176 -22.70 -0.36 13.41
C SER A 176 -23.40 -0.73 12.11
N VAL A 177 -24.47 -1.51 12.22
CA VAL A 177 -25.25 -2.00 11.07
C VAL A 177 -26.71 -1.64 11.32
N TYR A 178 -27.26 -0.79 10.43
CA TYR A 178 -28.68 -0.48 10.41
C TYR A 178 -29.29 -1.17 9.20
N HIS A 179 -29.98 -2.28 9.44
CA HIS A 179 -30.65 -3.06 8.40
C HIS A 179 -32.12 -2.68 8.33
N ILE A 180 -32.54 -2.11 7.20
CA ILE A 180 -33.90 -1.64 6.96
C ILE A 180 -34.56 -2.61 5.99
N THR A 181 -35.67 -3.20 6.42
CA THR A 181 -36.49 -4.10 5.60
C THR A 181 -37.88 -3.53 5.35
N ASN A 182 -38.56 -4.00 4.30
CA ASN A 182 -39.98 -3.76 4.12
C ASN A 182 -40.81 -4.71 5.03
N GLU A 183 -42.14 -4.61 4.93
CA GLU A 183 -43.09 -5.48 5.65
C GLU A 183 -42.97 -6.96 5.26
N ASN A 184 -42.42 -7.26 4.08
CA ASN A 184 -42.20 -8.61 3.57
C ASN A 184 -40.82 -9.19 3.94
N ASP A 185 -40.07 -8.52 4.82
CA ASP A 185 -38.69 -8.86 5.18
C ASP A 185 -37.64 -8.71 4.05
N ASP A 186 -37.98 -8.08 2.93
CA ASP A 186 -37.01 -7.79 1.87
C ASP A 186 -36.11 -6.62 2.28
N SER A 187 -34.81 -6.73 1.98
CA SER A 187 -33.80 -5.71 2.30
C SER A 187 -33.99 -4.45 1.46
N ILE A 188 -34.36 -3.33 2.09
CA ILE A 188 -34.41 -2.01 1.43
C ILE A 188 -33.02 -1.41 1.38
N CYS A 189 -32.33 -1.38 2.52
CA CYS A 189 -31.00 -0.78 2.65
C CYS A 189 -30.29 -1.35 3.88
N THR A 190 -28.98 -1.52 3.79
CA THR A 190 -28.12 -1.85 4.93
C THR A 190 -27.07 -0.77 5.11
N PHE A 191 -27.28 0.13 6.06
CA PHE A 191 -26.34 1.21 6.36
C PHE A 191 -25.25 0.69 7.29
N ILE A 192 -24.00 0.71 6.83
CA ILE A 192 -22.85 0.09 7.50
C ILE A 192 -21.84 1.17 7.87
N ILE A 193 -21.53 1.27 9.15
CA ILE A 193 -20.57 2.24 9.72
C ILE A 193 -19.41 1.47 10.36
N PRO A 194 -18.37 1.12 9.60
CA PRO A 194 -17.15 0.58 10.17
C PRO A 194 -16.36 1.71 10.86
N TYR A 195 -16.05 1.54 12.15
CA TYR A 195 -15.09 2.40 12.87
C TYR A 195 -13.66 1.90 12.65
N ILE A 196 -13.33 1.72 11.38
CA ILE A 196 -12.08 1.17 10.88
C ILE A 196 -11.63 2.07 9.74
N HIS A 197 -10.47 2.69 9.91
CA HIS A 197 -9.95 3.61 8.92
C HIS A 197 -9.42 2.82 7.69
N PRO A 198 -9.81 3.18 6.45
CA PRO A 198 -9.27 2.58 5.24
C PRO A 198 -7.76 2.87 5.11
N GLY A 199 -6.95 1.83 4.92
CA GLY A 199 -5.50 2.01 4.73
C GLY A 199 -5.17 2.75 3.42
N PRO A 200 -4.02 3.46 3.35
CA PRO A 200 -3.63 4.21 2.15
C PRO A 200 -3.23 3.33 0.96
N LEU A 201 -3.10 2.02 1.16
CA LEU A 201 -2.53 1.09 0.20
C LEU A 201 -3.58 0.06 -0.21
N ARG A 202 -4.29 0.31 -1.31
CA ARG A 202 -5.25 -0.57 -2.00
C ARG A 202 -5.56 -1.90 -1.26
N GLN A 203 -4.88 -2.99 -1.61
CA GLN A 203 -5.20 -4.33 -1.09
C GLN A 203 -4.63 -4.62 0.31
N ILE A 204 -3.72 -3.78 0.80
CA ILE A 204 -3.03 -4.01 2.08
C ILE A 204 -3.93 -3.61 3.24
N GLY A 205 -4.07 -4.49 4.22
CA GLY A 205 -4.88 -4.23 5.41
C GLY A 205 -6.33 -3.85 5.09
N SER A 206 -6.79 -2.71 5.63
CA SER A 206 -8.15 -2.18 5.44
C SER A 206 -8.33 -1.30 4.19
N GLY A 207 -7.34 -1.15 3.30
CA GLY A 207 -7.41 -0.20 2.18
C GLY A 207 -8.60 -0.39 1.23
N GLU A 208 -9.00 -1.64 1.00
CA GLU A 208 -10.15 -2.02 0.17
C GLU A 208 -11.41 -2.31 1.00
N LEU A 209 -11.45 -1.98 2.30
CA LEU A 209 -12.59 -2.35 3.15
C LEU A 209 -13.94 -1.86 2.61
N PRO A 210 -14.11 -0.58 2.17
CA PRO A 210 -15.40 -0.12 1.65
C PRO A 210 -15.85 -0.87 0.39
N SER A 211 -14.92 -1.15 -0.54
CA SER A 211 -15.25 -1.85 -1.79
C SER A 211 -15.56 -3.33 -1.55
N ILE A 212 -14.83 -3.98 -0.65
CA ILE A 212 -15.09 -5.37 -0.23
C ILE A 212 -16.49 -5.47 0.40
N LEU A 213 -16.84 -4.56 1.31
CA LEU A 213 -18.16 -4.53 1.95
C LEU A 213 -19.27 -4.33 0.92
N TYR A 214 -19.13 -3.34 0.04
CA TYR A 214 -20.12 -3.03 -0.99
C TYR A 214 -20.35 -4.22 -1.93
N SER A 215 -19.27 -4.82 -2.46
CA SER A 215 -19.38 -5.93 -3.41
C SER A 215 -19.87 -7.22 -2.77
N ALA A 216 -19.44 -7.54 -1.55
CA ALA A 216 -19.75 -8.83 -0.92
C ALA A 216 -21.14 -8.88 -0.25
N LEU A 217 -21.74 -7.71 0.01
CA LEU A 217 -23.06 -7.55 0.61
C LEU A 217 -24.06 -6.89 -0.35
N TYR A 218 -23.79 -6.94 -1.66
CA TYR A 218 -24.59 -6.25 -2.68
C TYR A 218 -26.08 -6.64 -2.65
N ASP A 219 -26.37 -7.89 -2.29
CA ASP A 219 -27.73 -8.43 -2.08
C ASP A 219 -28.51 -7.74 -0.95
N LEU A 220 -27.82 -7.06 -0.04
CA LEU A 220 -28.40 -6.35 1.10
C LEU A 220 -28.55 -4.83 0.87
N ASN A 221 -28.32 -4.35 -0.36
CA ASN A 221 -28.32 -2.93 -0.71
C ASN A 221 -27.42 -2.10 0.24
N PRO A 222 -26.10 -2.35 0.26
CA PRO A 222 -25.22 -1.82 1.28
C PRO A 222 -24.90 -0.35 1.02
N PHE A 223 -25.07 0.48 2.05
CA PHE A 223 -24.61 1.86 2.07
C PHE A 223 -23.48 1.98 3.10
N VAL A 224 -22.24 1.90 2.61
CA VAL A 224 -21.04 1.89 3.46
C VAL A 224 -20.51 3.31 3.60
N VAL A 225 -20.45 3.81 4.83
CA VAL A 225 -19.91 5.14 5.15
C VAL A 225 -18.61 5.04 5.94
N HIS A 226 -17.93 6.17 6.14
CA HIS A 226 -16.75 6.23 6.99
C HIS A 226 -17.15 6.56 8.43
N GLY A 227 -16.95 5.62 9.37
CA GLY A 227 -17.14 5.91 10.79
C GLY A 227 -15.99 6.76 11.34
N ALA A 228 -16.26 7.59 12.35
CA ALA A 228 -15.24 8.38 13.02
C ALA A 228 -14.16 7.47 13.63
N SER A 229 -13.02 7.35 12.96
CA SER A 229 -11.93 6.45 13.32
C SER A 229 -10.59 7.13 13.04
N ASN A 230 -9.51 6.58 13.59
CA ASN A 230 -8.15 7.07 13.34
C ASN A 230 -7.27 5.92 12.83
N HIS A 231 -6.06 6.24 12.36
CA HIS A 231 -5.15 5.24 11.79
C HIS A 231 -4.72 4.11 12.76
N SER A 232 -4.97 4.24 14.06
CA SER A 232 -4.73 3.14 15.02
C SER A 232 -5.70 1.97 14.82
N PHE A 233 -6.80 2.19 14.10
CA PHE A 233 -7.82 1.20 13.77
C PHE A 233 -7.62 0.55 12.40
N ASN A 234 -6.53 0.85 11.69
CA ASN A 234 -6.22 0.19 10.42
C ASN A 234 -6.11 -1.33 10.63
N LEU A 235 -6.76 -2.11 9.78
CA LEU A 235 -6.58 -3.57 9.80
C LEU A 235 -5.19 -3.91 9.31
N THR A 236 -4.56 -4.88 9.95
CA THR A 236 -3.25 -5.39 9.55
C THR A 236 -3.32 -6.35 8.37
N SER A 237 -4.49 -6.96 8.12
CA SER A 237 -4.67 -7.87 7.01
C SER A 237 -6.01 -7.71 6.29
N ARG A 238 -5.98 -7.97 4.98
CA ARG A 238 -7.18 -7.99 4.13
C ARG A 238 -8.15 -9.11 4.53
N ARG A 239 -7.66 -10.17 5.17
CA ARG A 239 -8.49 -11.29 5.64
C ARG A 239 -9.46 -10.85 6.74
N GLU A 240 -9.08 -9.90 7.59
CA GLU A 240 -9.99 -9.35 8.58
C GLU A 240 -11.18 -8.62 7.93
N SER A 241 -11.00 -7.98 6.77
CA SER A 241 -12.10 -7.39 5.99
C SER A 241 -13.13 -8.45 5.56
N ILE A 242 -12.68 -9.64 5.15
CA ILE A 242 -13.56 -10.76 4.79
C ILE A 242 -14.30 -11.29 6.04
N ARG A 243 -13.60 -11.35 7.19
CA ARG A 243 -14.22 -11.72 8.45
C ARG A 243 -15.34 -10.75 8.85
N ILE A 244 -15.12 -9.45 8.64
CA ILE A 244 -16.11 -8.41 8.89
C ILE A 244 -17.37 -8.61 8.02
N VAL A 245 -17.21 -8.91 6.73
CA VAL A 245 -18.35 -9.22 5.84
C VAL A 245 -19.21 -10.35 6.43
N ASN A 246 -18.59 -11.42 6.91
CA ASN A 246 -19.31 -12.54 7.49
C ASN A 246 -20.03 -12.14 8.78
N LEU A 247 -19.38 -11.38 9.66
CA LEU A 247 -20.00 -10.87 10.90
C LEU A 247 -21.23 -9.99 10.62
N ILE A 248 -21.15 -9.13 9.60
CA ILE A 248 -22.29 -8.28 9.20
C ILE A 248 -23.44 -9.15 8.66
N ARG A 249 -23.13 -10.15 7.83
CA ARG A 249 -24.16 -11.08 7.32
C ARG A 249 -24.85 -11.86 8.45
N ASP A 250 -24.08 -12.32 9.42
CA ASP A 250 -24.62 -13.05 10.57
C ASP A 250 -25.49 -12.13 11.45
N CYS A 251 -25.06 -10.89 11.66
CA CYS A 251 -25.83 -9.85 12.35
C CYS A 251 -27.17 -9.56 11.65
N VAL A 252 -27.18 -9.41 10.32
CA VAL A 252 -28.40 -9.15 9.54
C VAL A 252 -29.37 -10.34 9.56
N LYS A 253 -28.84 -11.58 9.56
CA LYS A 253 -29.66 -12.80 9.63
C LYS A 253 -30.28 -13.01 11.01
N ASN A 254 -29.63 -12.52 12.06
CA ASN A 254 -30.15 -12.66 13.41
C ASN A 254 -31.36 -11.73 13.61
N LYS A 255 -32.57 -12.29 13.58
CA LYS A 255 -33.81 -11.52 13.75
C LYS A 255 -34.07 -11.10 15.20
N GLU A 256 -33.39 -11.70 16.17
CA GLU A 256 -33.59 -11.41 17.60
C GLU A 256 -33.13 -9.99 17.98
N ASP A 257 -32.16 -9.45 17.23
CA ASP A 257 -31.60 -8.10 17.44
C ASP A 257 -32.36 -7.00 16.68
N ARG A 258 -33.47 -7.33 16.00
CA ARG A 258 -34.24 -6.34 15.23
C ARG A 258 -35.02 -5.41 16.16
N GLY A 259 -34.68 -4.12 16.12
CA GLY A 259 -35.51 -3.06 16.68
C GLY A 259 -36.91 -3.10 16.07
N LYS A 260 -37.95 -3.12 16.90
CA LYS A 260 -39.34 -3.08 16.46
C LYS A 260 -39.67 -1.63 16.07
N GLU A 261 -39.76 -1.37 14.77
CA GLU A 261 -40.10 -0.11 14.13
C GLU A 261 -39.13 1.07 14.35
N LEU A 262 -39.01 1.93 13.32
CA LEU A 262 -38.33 3.22 13.38
C LEU A 262 -39.19 4.20 14.20
N GLU A 263 -39.45 3.91 15.47
CA GLU A 263 -40.17 4.83 16.34
C GLU A 263 -39.35 6.11 16.56
N LYS A 264 -40.02 7.27 16.47
CA LYS A 264 -39.46 8.60 16.82
C LYS A 264 -38.26 9.03 15.97
N LEU A 265 -38.40 8.94 14.64
CA LEU A 265 -37.46 9.61 13.74
C LEU A 265 -37.50 11.12 13.93
N SER A 266 -36.37 11.71 14.32
CA SER A 266 -36.21 13.17 14.34
C SER A 266 -34.89 13.58 13.70
N PHE A 267 -34.90 14.75 13.08
CA PHE A 267 -33.75 15.33 12.40
C PHE A 267 -33.46 16.73 12.95
N SER A 268 -32.19 17.04 13.13
CA SER A 268 -31.73 18.39 13.49
C SER A 268 -30.36 18.66 12.91
N CYS A 269 -30.10 19.90 12.51
CA CYS A 269 -28.78 20.36 12.11
C CYS A 269 -28.25 21.43 13.06
N GLY A 270 -26.92 21.54 13.14
CA GLY A 270 -26.25 22.61 13.82
C GLY A 270 -24.90 22.89 13.18
N GLU A 271 -24.41 24.10 13.36
CA GLU A 271 -23.09 24.52 12.93
C GLU A 271 -22.38 25.24 14.07
N ASN A 272 -21.07 25.05 14.17
CA ASN A 272 -20.22 25.80 15.08
C ASN A 272 -18.86 26.04 14.43
N GLY A 273 -18.62 27.27 13.99
CA GLY A 273 -17.45 27.62 13.20
C GLY A 273 -17.39 26.80 11.90
N LYS A 274 -16.30 26.06 11.70
CA LYS A 274 -16.09 25.21 10.52
C LYS A 274 -16.69 23.81 10.64
N ILE A 275 -17.40 23.49 11.73
CA ILE A 275 -18.00 22.17 11.93
C ILE A 275 -19.49 22.23 11.65
N GLN A 276 -19.97 21.35 10.76
CA GLN A 276 -21.39 21.14 10.50
C GLN A 276 -21.79 19.75 11.00
N ILE A 277 -22.95 19.68 11.65
CA ILE A 277 -23.47 18.47 12.25
C ILE A 277 -24.90 18.27 11.80
N SER A 278 -25.20 17.10 11.24
CA SER A 278 -26.56 16.62 11.04
C SER A 278 -26.81 15.44 11.96
N LYS A 279 -27.90 15.48 12.72
CA LYS A 279 -28.25 14.46 13.71
C LYS A 279 -29.59 13.83 13.32
N TYR A 280 -29.59 12.50 13.26
CA TYR A 280 -30.79 11.67 13.16
C TYR A 280 -30.96 10.91 14.48
N ARG A 281 -32.18 10.89 15.03
CA ARG A 281 -32.54 10.05 16.17
C ARG A 281 -33.49 8.96 15.69
N PHE A 282 -33.25 7.73 16.12
CA PHE A 282 -34.13 6.58 15.91
C PHE A 282 -34.30 5.87 17.25
N GLY A 283 -35.47 5.99 17.88
CA GLY A 283 -35.68 5.54 19.26
C GLY A 283 -34.69 6.21 20.23
N GLU A 284 -33.84 5.40 20.87
CA GLU A 284 -32.79 5.85 21.79
C GLU A 284 -31.40 5.97 21.14
N ASN A 285 -31.30 5.67 19.84
CA ASN A 285 -30.06 5.74 19.08
C ASN A 285 -29.93 7.07 18.35
N PHE A 286 -28.70 7.54 18.21
CA PHE A 286 -28.32 8.79 17.56
C PHE A 286 -27.28 8.54 16.49
N LEU A 287 -27.55 8.99 15.28
CA LEU A 287 -26.63 8.96 14.15
C LEU A 287 -26.25 10.40 13.79
N PHE A 288 -24.99 10.73 13.94
CA PHE A 288 -24.42 12.02 13.61
C PHE A 288 -23.63 11.94 12.32
N PHE A 289 -23.80 12.93 11.46
CA PHE A 289 -22.93 13.18 10.32
C PHE A 289 -22.17 14.46 10.62
N VAL A 290 -20.85 14.36 10.69
CA VAL A 290 -19.98 15.48 11.05
C VAL A 290 -19.09 15.79 9.86
N SER A 291 -19.13 17.03 9.37
CA SER A 291 -18.22 17.54 8.36
C SER A 291 -17.43 18.73 8.90
N LYS A 292 -16.20 18.87 8.41
CA LYS A 292 -15.34 20.03 8.64
C LYS A 292 -15.18 20.78 7.33
N VAL A 293 -15.68 22.01 7.29
CA VAL A 293 -15.58 22.89 6.13
C VAL A 293 -14.11 23.12 5.79
N ASN A 294 -13.76 22.94 4.51
CA ASN A 294 -12.42 23.14 3.94
C ASN A 294 -11.32 22.31 4.63
N SER A 295 -11.61 21.05 4.99
CA SER A 295 -10.62 20.15 5.56
C SER A 295 -10.88 18.71 5.17
N THR A 296 -9.81 18.03 4.76
CA THR A 296 -9.77 16.59 4.46
C THR A 296 -9.19 15.78 5.63
N GLU A 297 -8.98 16.43 6.78
CA GLU A 297 -8.40 15.81 7.96
C GLU A 297 -9.45 14.98 8.72
N ASP A 298 -9.00 13.87 9.30
CA ASP A 298 -9.79 13.06 10.21
C ASP A 298 -10.38 13.88 11.37
N LEU A 299 -11.52 13.43 11.89
CA LEU A 299 -12.08 14.03 13.10
C LEU A 299 -11.13 13.89 14.30
N PRO A 300 -11.03 14.92 15.17
CA PRO A 300 -10.22 14.84 16.37
C PRO A 300 -10.61 13.65 17.26
N ASN A 301 -9.63 13.05 17.94
CA ASN A 301 -9.86 11.90 18.83
C ASN A 301 -10.99 12.11 19.86
N ARG A 302 -11.24 13.35 20.32
CA ARG A 302 -12.35 13.66 21.23
C ARG A 302 -13.72 13.33 20.63
N VAL A 303 -13.89 13.52 19.32
CA VAL A 303 -15.13 13.19 18.60
C VAL A 303 -15.21 11.69 18.36
N VAL A 304 -14.09 11.04 18.01
CA VAL A 304 -14.00 9.57 17.91
C VAL A 304 -14.39 8.90 19.24
N CYS A 305 -13.96 9.45 20.38
CA CYS A 305 -14.30 8.95 21.71
C CYS A 305 -15.77 9.18 22.12
N ALA A 306 -16.54 9.97 21.37
CA ALA A 306 -17.97 10.18 21.64
C ALA A 306 -18.85 9.07 21.03
N VAL A 307 -18.26 8.17 20.24
CA VAL A 307 -18.95 6.97 19.73
C VAL A 307 -19.15 5.98 20.89
N ASP A 308 -20.39 5.57 21.12
CA ASP A 308 -20.78 4.60 22.15
C ASP A 308 -21.85 3.65 21.62
N GLU A 309 -22.46 2.80 22.45
CA GLU A 309 -23.48 1.82 22.00
C GLU A 309 -24.71 2.46 21.34
N ARG A 310 -25.07 3.70 21.69
CA ARG A 310 -26.27 4.39 21.19
C ARG A 310 -25.92 5.54 20.25
N THR A 311 -24.66 5.96 20.20
CA THR A 311 -24.18 7.11 19.45
C THR A 311 -23.24 6.64 18.35
N ASP A 312 -23.66 6.87 17.12
CA ASP A 312 -22.86 6.66 15.93
C ASP A 312 -22.46 7.97 15.27
N ILE A 313 -21.23 8.04 14.78
CA ILE A 313 -20.68 9.23 14.15
C ILE A 313 -20.07 8.83 12.79
N VAL A 314 -20.66 9.39 11.74
CA VAL A 314 -20.17 9.32 10.37
C VAL A 314 -19.31 10.53 10.11
N ASP A 315 -18.08 10.24 9.70
CA ASP A 315 -17.11 11.24 9.33
C ASP A 315 -17.22 11.57 7.85
N ARG A 316 -17.57 12.83 7.56
CA ARG A 316 -17.76 13.35 6.20
C ARG A 316 -16.54 14.11 5.68
N HIS A 317 -15.34 13.95 6.26
CA HIS A 317 -14.11 14.53 5.69
C HIS A 317 -13.79 14.02 4.26
N ASN A 318 -14.45 12.94 3.83
CA ASN A 318 -14.35 12.37 2.49
C ASN A 318 -15.33 12.98 1.47
N GLY A 319 -16.05 14.05 1.83
CA GLY A 319 -16.84 14.81 0.86
C GLY A 319 -15.89 15.47 -0.14
N ILE A 320 -15.97 15.06 -1.42
CA ILE A 320 -15.34 15.79 -2.52
C ILE A 320 -15.99 17.18 -2.56
N CYS A 321 -15.38 18.16 -1.90
CA CYS A 321 -15.68 19.56 -2.12
C CYS A 321 -14.96 19.99 -3.40
N ASP A 322 -15.64 20.75 -4.26
CA ASP A 322 -15.01 21.39 -5.42
C ASP A 322 -13.90 22.32 -4.92
N GLU A 323 -12.64 22.07 -5.30
CA GLU A 323 -11.47 22.82 -4.83
C GLU A 323 -11.59 24.34 -5.07
N ASN A 324 -12.46 24.74 -6.00
CA ASN A 324 -12.74 26.14 -6.32
C ASN A 324 -13.51 26.91 -5.22
N GLU A 325 -14.11 26.22 -4.24
CA GLU A 325 -14.84 26.86 -3.13
C GLU A 325 -14.04 26.87 -1.80
N ALA A 326 -12.86 26.24 -1.76
CA ALA A 326 -12.01 26.17 -0.58
C ALA A 326 -11.22 27.47 -0.38
N ILE A 327 -11.92 28.55 -0.01
CA ILE A 327 -11.26 29.77 0.48
C ILE A 327 -10.80 29.53 1.91
N TYR A 328 -9.48 29.42 2.10
CA TYR A 328 -8.86 29.42 3.42
C TYR A 328 -8.79 30.85 3.93
N THR A 329 -9.76 31.27 4.73
CA THR A 329 -9.57 32.43 5.59
C THR A 329 -8.84 31.99 6.86
N GLU A 330 -7.65 32.54 7.04
CA GLU A 330 -6.91 32.54 8.30
C GLU A 330 -7.60 33.54 9.25
N SER A 331 -8.41 33.03 10.17
CA SER A 331 -8.67 33.65 11.48
C SER A 331 -9.27 32.63 12.44
#